data_AF-W0BBF8-F1
#
_entry.id   AF-W0BBF8-F1
#
_cell.length_a   1.000
_cell.length_b   1.000
_cell.length_c   1.000
_cell.angle_alpha   90.00
_cell.angle_beta   90.00
_cell.angle_gamma   90.00
#
_symmetry.space_group_name_H-M   'P 1'
#
loop_
_entity.id
_entity.type
_entity.pdbx_description
1 polymer ?
#
loop_
_entity_poly.entity_id
_entity_poly.type
_entity_poly.pdbx_seq_one_letter_code
_entity_poly.pdbx_strand_id
1 'polypeptide(L)'
;MQQLFYDLYGIQLATATRTGYNRIAFDTLASFEESVLSAVKTAAVKNLDETGFRVAGKTQWLHVASTKTATYYHISPKRKSLLDDLSGTVIHDHWKSYYNLGGVEHALCNQHHLHELKAITEHDKEPWAQAMTRLLRVALRCRHFNAHHAIPVARIKRLTNIYKKIIRDGLAYHETLPPLPCKGKQGRQPRRTGHNLLWRLFHYKQDVLRFLHDLAVPFTNNDAERDLRMMKCKQKYPVVFGPLKALNNLLVSEDLSVRSVNKD
;
A
#
# COMPACT_ATOMS: atom_id res chain seq x y z
N MET A 1 0.47 -16.69 -27.23
CA MET A 1 -0.59 -16.14 -28.10
C MET A 1 -0.37 -16.50 -29.56
N GLN A 2 0.76 -16.16 -30.21
CA GLN A 2 1.01 -16.59 -31.60
C GLN A 2 1.04 -18.12 -31.76
N GLN A 3 1.80 -18.81 -30.93
CA GLN A 3 1.84 -20.28 -30.92
C GLN A 3 0.46 -20.89 -30.62
N LEU A 4 -0.24 -20.37 -29.61
CA LEU A 4 -1.60 -20.81 -29.26
C LEU A 4 -2.59 -20.70 -30.44
N PHE A 5 -2.57 -19.60 -31.19
CA PHE A 5 -3.46 -19.43 -32.35
C PHE A 5 -3.08 -20.35 -33.51
N TYR A 6 -1.79 -20.64 -33.68
CA TYR A 6 -1.35 -21.62 -34.65
C TYR A 6 -1.77 -23.04 -34.24
N ASP A 7 -1.55 -23.42 -32.98
CA ASP A 7 -1.85 -24.75 -32.46
C ASP A 7 -3.36 -25.04 -32.47
N LEU A 8 -4.21 -24.05 -32.17
CA LEU A 8 -5.66 -24.23 -32.10
C LEU A 8 -6.39 -23.98 -33.42
N TYR A 9 -5.90 -23.05 -34.25
CA TYR A 9 -6.63 -22.57 -35.43
C TYR A 9 -5.83 -22.64 -36.73
N GLY A 10 -4.56 -23.06 -36.69
CA GLY A 10 -3.67 -23.04 -37.86
C GLY A 10 -3.31 -21.63 -38.34
N ILE A 11 -3.63 -20.59 -37.57
CA ILE A 11 -3.46 -19.19 -37.98
C ILE A 11 -2.11 -18.66 -37.48
N GLN A 12 -1.27 -18.21 -38.41
CA GLN A 12 0.01 -17.59 -38.09
C GLN A 12 -0.16 -16.09 -37.87
N LEU A 13 -0.23 -15.68 -36.61
CA LEU A 13 -0.40 -14.27 -36.22
C LEU A 13 0.91 -13.48 -36.37
N ALA A 14 0.92 -12.47 -37.24
CA ALA A 14 2.04 -11.54 -37.34
C ALA A 14 2.19 -10.67 -36.06
N THR A 15 3.43 -10.36 -35.70
CA THR A 15 3.72 -9.51 -34.52
C THR A 15 3.14 -8.09 -34.67
N ALA A 16 3.05 -7.59 -35.91
CA ALA A 16 2.41 -6.32 -36.23
C ALA A 16 0.91 -6.33 -35.89
N THR A 17 0.20 -7.42 -36.21
CA THR A 17 -1.22 -7.60 -35.90
C THR A 17 -1.48 -7.58 -34.39
N ARG A 18 -0.64 -8.26 -33.60
CA ARG A 18 -0.71 -8.20 -32.12
C ARG A 18 -0.55 -6.78 -31.60
N THR A 19 0.39 -6.04 -32.16
CA THR A 19 0.63 -4.63 -31.78
C THR A 19 -0.56 -3.75 -32.16
N GLY A 20 -1.17 -3.99 -33.33
CA GLY A 20 -2.38 -3.31 -33.79
C GLY A 20 -3.56 -3.52 -32.85
N TYR A 21 -3.87 -4.77 -32.48
CA TYR A 21 -4.96 -5.06 -31.55
C TYR A 21 -4.74 -4.47 -30.16
N ASN A 22 -3.51 -4.49 -29.64
CA ASN A 22 -3.19 -3.83 -28.37
C ASN A 22 -3.42 -2.32 -28.41
N ARG A 23 -3.21 -1.68 -29.57
CA ARG A 23 -3.48 -0.25 -29.76
C ARG A 23 -4.97 0.03 -29.83
N ILE A 24 -5.74 -0.77 -30.56
CA ILE A 24 -7.21 -0.63 -30.58
C ILE A 24 -7.79 -0.79 -29.17
N ALA A 25 -7.31 -1.78 -28.41
CA ALA A 25 -7.68 -1.96 -27.01
C ALA A 25 -7.27 -0.76 -26.13
N PHE A 26 -6.10 -0.16 -26.35
CA PHE A 26 -5.68 1.09 -25.68
C PHE A 26 -6.75 2.18 -25.89
N ASP A 27 -7.01 2.48 -27.15
CA ASP A 27 -7.85 3.61 -27.54
C ASP A 27 -9.29 3.40 -27.04
N THR A 28 -9.77 2.15 -27.02
CA THR A 28 -11.11 1.79 -26.53
C THR A 28 -11.23 1.91 -25.01
N LEU A 29 -10.16 1.65 -24.24
CA LEU A 29 -10.17 1.66 -22.78
C LEU A 29 -9.83 3.01 -22.15
N ALA A 30 -9.42 4.01 -22.94
CA ALA A 30 -8.98 5.31 -22.42
C ALA A 30 -10.05 6.00 -21.54
N SER A 31 -11.30 6.06 -22.01
CA SER A 31 -12.41 6.66 -21.24
C SER A 31 -12.76 5.89 -19.97
N PHE A 32 -12.57 4.56 -19.98
CA PHE A 32 -12.73 3.72 -18.80
C PHE A 32 -11.62 3.99 -17.79
N GLU A 33 -10.36 4.08 -18.23
CA GLU A 33 -9.22 4.41 -17.37
C GLU A 33 -9.41 5.77 -16.69
N GLU A 34 -9.87 6.79 -17.43
CA GLU A 34 -10.22 8.11 -16.88
C GLU A 34 -11.34 8.03 -15.83
N SER A 35 -12.36 7.23 -16.09
CA SER A 35 -13.47 7.01 -15.15
C SER A 35 -12.99 6.32 -13.87
N VAL A 36 -12.12 5.32 -13.99
CA VAL A 36 -11.49 4.62 -12.86
C VAL A 36 -10.62 5.58 -12.05
N LEU A 37 -9.78 6.38 -12.71
CA LEU A 37 -8.94 7.37 -12.05
C LEU A 37 -9.80 8.39 -11.28
N SER A 38 -10.85 8.92 -11.90
CA SER A 38 -11.78 9.86 -11.26
C SER A 38 -12.45 9.25 -10.02
N ALA A 39 -12.93 8.01 -10.12
CA ALA A 39 -13.54 7.29 -9.01
C ALA A 39 -12.55 7.08 -7.85
N VAL A 40 -11.29 6.72 -8.14
CA VAL A 40 -10.25 6.55 -7.11
C VAL A 40 -9.87 7.88 -6.47
N LYS A 41 -9.71 8.95 -7.27
CA LYS A 41 -9.38 10.30 -6.76
C LYS A 41 -10.41 10.78 -5.74
N THR A 42 -11.70 10.57 -6.01
CA THR A 42 -12.81 11.07 -5.19
C THR A 42 -13.32 10.12 -4.11
N ALA A 43 -12.88 8.86 -4.09
CA ALA A 43 -13.31 7.88 -3.09
C ALA A 43 -13.07 8.35 -1.65
N ALA A 44 -13.99 8.06 -0.73
CA ALA A 44 -13.82 8.45 0.68
C ALA A 44 -12.57 7.82 1.31
N VAL A 45 -12.24 6.59 0.92
CA VAL A 45 -11.08 5.84 1.40
C VAL A 45 -10.43 5.12 0.24
N LYS A 46 -9.09 5.20 0.16
CA LYS A 46 -8.28 4.49 -0.84
C LYS A 46 -6.98 3.99 -0.24
N ASN A 47 -6.47 2.93 -0.83
CA ASN A 47 -5.24 2.23 -0.48
C ASN A 47 -4.18 2.59 -1.51
N LEU A 48 -3.04 3.13 -1.09
CA LEU A 48 -1.90 3.41 -1.96
C LEU A 48 -0.73 2.51 -1.60
N ASP A 49 -0.03 2.03 -2.61
CA ASP A 49 1.23 1.31 -2.46
C ASP A 49 2.06 1.45 -3.74
N GLU A 50 3.33 1.06 -3.68
CA GLU A 50 4.20 1.05 -4.84
C GLU A 50 5.23 -0.07 -4.82
N THR A 51 5.63 -0.51 -6.01
CA THR A 51 6.71 -1.49 -6.14
C THR A 51 7.58 -1.20 -7.35
N GLY A 52 8.87 -1.50 -7.25
CA GLY A 52 9.76 -1.44 -8.40
C GLY A 52 9.36 -2.51 -9.42
N PHE A 53 9.17 -2.15 -10.69
CA PHE A 53 8.65 -3.02 -11.75
C PHE A 53 9.62 -3.01 -12.95
N ARG A 54 10.05 -4.17 -13.46
CA ARG A 54 11.01 -4.18 -14.59
C ARG A 54 10.26 -4.16 -15.91
N VAL A 55 10.59 -3.19 -16.75
CA VAL A 55 10.06 -3.03 -18.11
C VAL A 55 11.24 -2.94 -19.05
N ALA A 56 11.34 -3.86 -20.02
CA ALA A 56 12.44 -3.90 -21.00
C ALA A 56 13.84 -3.77 -20.36
N GLY A 57 14.08 -4.52 -19.27
CA GLY A 57 15.35 -4.51 -18.52
C GLY A 57 15.56 -3.31 -17.59
N LYS A 58 14.75 -2.25 -17.69
CA LYS A 58 14.88 -1.04 -16.84
C LYS A 58 13.91 -1.10 -15.66
N THR A 59 14.36 -0.63 -14.50
CA THR A 59 13.48 -0.45 -13.33
C THR A 59 12.58 0.75 -13.57
N GLN A 60 11.28 0.52 -13.44
CA GLN A 60 10.20 1.52 -13.34
C GLN A 60 9.54 1.36 -11.97
N TRP A 61 8.61 2.24 -11.63
CA TRP A 61 7.80 2.17 -10.42
C TRP A 61 6.35 2.01 -10.80
N LEU A 62 5.73 0.93 -10.33
CA LEU A 62 4.30 0.69 -10.43
C LEU A 62 3.66 1.22 -9.15
N HIS A 63 2.87 2.27 -9.29
CA HIS A 63 2.01 2.81 -8.26
C HIS A 63 0.62 2.18 -8.39
N VAL A 64 0.00 1.87 -7.27
CA VAL A 64 -1.39 1.42 -7.23
C VAL A 64 -2.21 2.36 -6.35
N ALA A 65 -3.45 2.59 -6.76
CA ALA A 65 -4.46 3.24 -5.97
C ALA A 65 -5.75 2.42 -6.01
N SER A 66 -6.05 1.75 -4.91
CA SER A 66 -7.14 0.76 -4.84
C SER A 66 -8.24 1.20 -3.88
N THR A 67 -9.47 1.03 -4.33
CA THR A 67 -10.69 1.10 -3.52
C THR A 67 -11.35 -0.28 -3.53
N LYS A 68 -12.48 -0.45 -2.83
CA LYS A 68 -13.23 -1.72 -2.84
C LYS A 68 -13.71 -2.13 -4.24
N THR A 69 -13.92 -1.18 -5.15
CA THR A 69 -14.57 -1.41 -6.44
C THR A 69 -13.71 -1.03 -7.64
N ALA A 70 -12.70 -0.17 -7.46
CA ALA A 70 -11.83 0.31 -8.54
C ALA A 70 -10.36 0.25 -8.13
N THR A 71 -9.50 -0.15 -9.07
CA THR A 71 -8.04 -0.13 -8.92
C THR A 71 -7.43 0.60 -10.10
N TYR A 72 -6.64 1.62 -9.78
CA TYR A 72 -5.89 2.39 -10.77
C TYR A 72 -4.41 2.09 -10.63
N TYR A 73 -3.74 1.92 -11.76
CA TYR A 73 -2.31 1.68 -11.82
C TYR A 73 -1.61 2.77 -12.60
N HIS A 74 -0.45 3.18 -12.11
CA HIS A 74 0.38 4.20 -12.77
C HIS A 74 1.83 3.76 -12.80
N ILE A 75 2.42 3.71 -13.99
CA ILE A 75 3.83 3.36 -14.15
C ILE A 75 4.64 4.61 -14.45
N SER A 76 5.71 4.82 -13.69
CA SER A 76 6.63 5.93 -13.89
C SER A 76 8.09 5.52 -13.73
N PRO A 77 9.03 6.13 -14.47
CA PRO A 77 10.45 6.01 -14.18
C PRO A 77 10.82 6.55 -12.80
N LYS A 78 10.02 7.50 -12.26
CA LYS A 78 10.28 8.17 -10.98
C LYS A 78 9.37 7.62 -9.91
N ARG A 79 9.93 7.12 -8.80
CA ARG A 79 9.15 6.68 -7.62
C ARG A 79 8.24 7.76 -7.06
N LYS A 80 8.63 9.04 -7.14
CA LYS A 80 7.84 10.15 -6.59
C LYS A 80 6.78 10.69 -7.55
N SER A 81 6.40 9.92 -8.57
CA SER A 81 5.31 10.28 -9.48
C SER A 81 3.97 9.92 -8.86
N LEU A 82 3.64 10.59 -7.75
CA LEU A 82 2.40 10.39 -7.03
C LEU A 82 1.20 10.94 -7.81
N LEU A 83 0.00 10.47 -7.46
CA LEU A 83 -1.24 11.00 -8.03
C LEU A 83 -1.62 12.31 -7.35
N ASP A 84 -1.96 13.30 -8.16
CA ASP A 84 -2.45 14.60 -7.70
C ASP A 84 -3.98 14.61 -7.54
N ASP A 85 -4.49 15.63 -6.86
CA ASP A 85 -5.93 15.88 -6.64
C ASP A 85 -6.69 14.72 -5.97
N LEU A 86 -6.01 14.02 -5.05
CA LEU A 86 -6.66 13.04 -4.19
C LEU A 86 -7.44 13.77 -3.08
N SER A 87 -8.61 13.23 -2.72
CA SER A 87 -9.37 13.64 -1.54
C SER A 87 -9.63 12.46 -0.59
N GLY A 88 -10.21 12.71 0.58
CA GLY A 88 -10.56 11.66 1.55
C GLY A 88 -9.37 11.07 2.29
N THR A 89 -9.47 9.83 2.74
CA THR A 89 -8.40 9.15 3.50
C THR A 89 -7.58 8.21 2.61
N VAL A 90 -6.26 8.38 2.68
CA VAL A 90 -5.25 7.54 2.03
C VAL A 90 -4.61 6.60 3.04
N ILE A 91 -4.71 5.29 2.80
CA ILE A 91 -4.07 4.25 3.58
C ILE A 91 -2.77 3.84 2.90
N HIS A 92 -1.67 3.78 3.64
CA HIS A 92 -0.36 3.40 3.09
C HIS A 92 0.57 2.79 4.16
N ASP A 93 1.72 2.27 3.72
CA ASP A 93 2.73 1.58 4.53
C ASP A 93 3.70 2.50 5.31
N HIS A 94 3.40 3.79 5.39
CA HIS A 94 4.29 4.84 5.90
C HIS A 94 5.48 5.22 5.00
N TRP A 95 5.41 5.01 3.68
CA TRP A 95 6.37 5.69 2.81
C TRP A 95 6.22 7.22 2.91
N LYS A 96 7.23 7.90 3.48
CA LYS A 96 7.17 9.32 3.85
C LYS A 96 6.75 10.26 2.70
N SER A 97 7.03 9.90 1.45
CA SER A 97 6.68 10.76 0.32
C SER A 97 5.17 10.91 0.14
N TYR A 98 4.37 9.94 0.61
CA TYR A 98 2.92 10.07 0.59
C TYR A 98 2.40 11.24 1.43
N TYR A 99 3.12 11.67 2.48
CA TYR A 99 2.75 12.85 3.26
C TYR A 99 2.91 14.18 2.48
N ASN A 100 3.44 14.15 1.26
CA ASN A 100 3.42 15.31 0.36
C ASN A 100 2.11 15.44 -0.41
N LEU A 101 1.20 14.45 -0.31
CA LEU A 101 -0.14 14.53 -0.88
C LEU A 101 -0.95 15.54 -0.08
N GLY A 102 -1.29 16.67 -0.71
CA GLY A 102 -2.18 17.67 -0.12
C GLY A 102 -3.64 17.25 -0.21
N GLY A 103 -4.48 17.81 0.67
CA GLY A 103 -5.95 17.62 0.59
C GLY A 103 -6.47 16.26 1.04
N VAL A 104 -5.61 15.38 1.56
CA VAL A 104 -5.97 14.05 2.07
C VAL A 104 -5.70 13.92 3.56
N GLU A 105 -6.44 13.04 4.20
CA GLU A 105 -6.08 12.49 5.50
C GLU A 105 -5.27 11.20 5.33
N HIS A 106 -4.43 10.90 6.31
CA HIS A 106 -3.58 9.71 6.28
C HIS A 106 -4.05 8.64 7.28
N ALA A 107 -3.98 7.38 6.85
CA ALA A 107 -4.09 6.21 7.68
C ALA A 107 -2.89 5.30 7.44
N LEU A 108 -2.34 4.70 8.49
CA LEU A 108 -1.20 3.80 8.37
C LEU A 108 -1.62 2.34 8.44
N CYS A 109 -0.99 1.52 7.58
CA CYS A 109 -1.15 0.09 7.58
C CYS A 109 -0.56 -0.51 8.85
N ASN A 110 -1.42 -0.92 9.77
CA ASN A 110 -0.97 -1.52 11.03
C ASN A 110 -0.38 -2.92 10.83
N GLN A 111 -0.66 -3.61 9.72
CA GLN A 111 -0.01 -4.90 9.42
C GLN A 111 1.50 -4.75 9.24
N HIS A 112 1.95 -3.67 8.58
CA HIS A 112 3.38 -3.35 8.47
C HIS A 112 3.99 -3.09 9.85
N HIS A 113 3.30 -2.33 10.71
CA HIS A 113 3.74 -2.14 12.09
C HIS A 113 3.81 -3.46 12.86
N LEU A 114 2.85 -4.37 12.70
CA LEU A 114 2.90 -5.69 13.34
C LEU A 114 4.10 -6.53 12.87
N HIS A 115 4.49 -6.43 11.60
CA HIS A 115 5.70 -7.08 11.09
C HIS A 115 6.98 -6.47 11.67
N GLU A 116 7.09 -5.14 11.69
CA GLU A 116 8.24 -4.45 12.31
C GLU A 116 8.35 -4.76 13.81
N LEU A 117 7.22 -4.72 14.54
CA LEU A 117 7.15 -5.05 15.97
C LEU A 117 7.52 -6.51 16.26
N LYS A 118 7.14 -7.44 15.37
CA LYS A 118 7.53 -8.85 15.47
C LYS A 118 9.04 -9.00 15.35
N ALA A 119 9.66 -8.36 14.35
CA ALA A 119 11.12 -8.38 14.18
C ALA A 119 11.86 -7.84 15.41
N ILE A 120 11.41 -6.72 15.98
CA ILE A 120 11.98 -6.15 17.21
C ILE A 120 11.80 -7.10 18.40
N THR A 121 10.63 -7.73 18.53
CA THR A 121 10.37 -8.70 19.60
C THR A 121 11.24 -9.95 19.46
N GLU A 122 11.48 -10.42 18.24
CA GLU A 122 12.22 -11.66 17.97
C GLU A 122 13.73 -11.48 18.02
N HIS A 123 14.25 -10.38 17.48
CA HIS A 123 15.69 -10.12 17.36
C HIS A 123 16.23 -9.23 18.47
N ASP A 124 15.58 -8.09 18.73
CA ASP A 124 16.08 -7.09 19.69
C ASP A 124 15.55 -7.34 21.12
N LYS A 125 14.55 -8.22 21.27
CA LYS A 125 13.91 -8.62 22.54
C LYS A 125 13.36 -7.43 23.34
N GLU A 126 12.97 -6.34 22.68
CA GLU A 126 12.51 -5.13 23.36
C GLU A 126 11.06 -5.32 23.89
N PRO A 127 10.81 -5.18 25.20
CA PRO A 127 9.53 -5.55 25.82
C PRO A 127 8.35 -4.66 25.38
N TRP A 128 8.62 -3.40 25.04
CA TRP A 128 7.59 -2.47 24.57
C TRP A 128 6.99 -2.91 23.24
N ALA A 129 7.75 -3.60 22.37
CA ALA A 129 7.28 -4.04 21.06
C ALA A 129 6.19 -5.12 21.18
N GLN A 130 6.37 -6.05 22.11
CA GLN A 130 5.36 -7.06 22.43
C GLN A 130 4.11 -6.43 23.07
N ALA A 131 4.28 -5.43 23.94
CA ALA A 131 3.17 -4.68 24.51
C ALA A 131 2.36 -3.95 23.42
N MET A 132 3.04 -3.25 22.50
CA MET A 132 2.38 -2.54 21.40
C MET A 132 1.66 -3.51 20.44
N THR A 133 2.28 -4.64 20.12
CA THR A 133 1.65 -5.71 19.31
C THR A 133 0.34 -6.18 19.93
N ARG A 134 0.34 -6.45 21.23
CA ARG A 134 -0.87 -6.86 21.96
C ARG A 134 -1.94 -5.77 21.91
N LEU A 135 -1.56 -4.52 22.13
CA LEU A 135 -2.49 -3.39 22.09
C LEU A 135 -3.15 -3.24 20.73
N LEU A 136 -2.38 -3.23 19.63
CA LEU A 136 -2.92 -3.09 18.28
C LEU A 136 -3.89 -4.23 17.93
N ARG A 137 -3.59 -5.46 18.35
CA ARG A 137 -4.50 -6.61 18.20
C ARG A 137 -5.77 -6.48 19.03
N VAL A 138 -5.69 -5.97 20.26
CA VAL A 138 -6.87 -5.70 21.10
C VAL A 138 -7.73 -4.59 20.48
N ALA A 139 -7.10 -3.54 19.99
CA ALA A 139 -7.77 -2.43 19.31
C ALA A 139 -8.50 -2.92 18.03
N LEU A 140 -7.86 -3.79 17.25
CA LEU A 140 -8.48 -4.46 16.11
C LEU A 140 -9.67 -5.33 16.50
N ARG A 141 -9.55 -6.14 17.57
CA ARG A 141 -10.69 -6.92 18.08
C ARG A 141 -11.84 -6.02 18.55
N CYS A 142 -11.54 -4.89 19.19
CA CYS A 142 -12.55 -3.90 19.58
C CYS A 142 -13.27 -3.34 18.35
N ARG A 143 -12.53 -3.01 17.29
CA ARG A 143 -13.08 -2.56 16.01
C ARG A 143 -14.01 -3.61 15.38
N HIS A 144 -13.60 -4.87 15.34
CA HIS A 144 -14.43 -5.95 14.82
C HIS A 144 -15.69 -6.20 15.65
N PHE A 145 -15.57 -6.18 16.99
CA PHE A 145 -16.72 -6.38 17.88
C PHE A 145 -17.82 -5.32 17.69
N ASN A 146 -17.44 -4.08 17.36
CA ASN A 146 -18.41 -3.03 17.11
C ASN A 146 -18.93 -3.04 15.65
N ALA A 147 -18.31 -3.83 14.76
CA ALA A 147 -18.69 -3.98 13.34
C ALA A 147 -18.94 -2.63 12.64
N HIS A 148 -20.20 -2.31 12.37
CA HIS A 148 -20.65 -1.08 11.69
C HIS A 148 -20.95 0.09 12.66
N HIS A 149 -20.82 -0.12 13.96
CA HIS A 149 -21.05 0.89 15.00
C HIS A 149 -19.75 1.53 15.45
N ALA A 150 -19.86 2.79 15.89
CA ALA A 150 -18.74 3.50 16.49
C ALA A 150 -18.29 2.81 17.80
N ILE A 151 -16.98 2.72 18.01
CA ILE A 151 -16.44 2.25 19.28
C ILE A 151 -16.74 3.31 20.36
N PRO A 152 -17.24 2.95 21.54
CA PRO A 152 -17.51 3.91 22.61
C PRO A 152 -16.29 4.79 22.91
N VAL A 153 -16.50 6.11 23.01
CA VAL A 153 -15.43 7.10 23.20
C VAL A 153 -14.55 6.79 24.41
N ALA A 154 -15.13 6.32 25.51
CA ALA A 154 -14.40 5.90 26.70
C ALA A 154 -13.41 4.75 26.41
N ARG A 155 -13.79 3.80 25.54
CA ARG A 155 -12.94 2.68 25.13
C ARG A 155 -11.82 3.14 24.22
N ILE A 156 -12.11 4.01 23.25
CA ILE A 156 -11.08 4.63 22.40
C ILE A 156 -10.07 5.39 23.28
N LYS A 157 -10.54 6.22 24.22
CA LYS A 157 -9.68 6.97 25.15
C LYS A 157 -8.79 6.03 25.96
N ARG A 158 -9.33 4.91 26.46
CA ARG A 158 -8.54 3.89 27.18
C ARG A 158 -7.46 3.27 26.29
N LEU A 159 -7.79 2.83 25.08
CA LEU A 159 -6.82 2.27 24.14
C LEU A 159 -5.71 3.28 23.80
N THR A 160 -6.08 4.53 23.52
CA THR A 160 -5.14 5.61 23.23
C THR A 160 -4.24 5.95 24.41
N ASN A 161 -4.73 5.86 25.65
CA ASN A 161 -3.91 6.08 26.83
C ASN A 161 -2.89 4.95 27.04
N ILE A 162 -3.28 3.70 26.82
CA ILE A 162 -2.36 2.56 26.86
C ILE A 162 -1.32 2.70 25.75
N TYR A 163 -1.72 3.10 24.54
CA TYR A 163 -0.82 3.37 23.42
C TYR A 163 0.26 4.38 23.79
N LYS A 164 -0.15 5.54 24.33
CA LYS A 164 0.76 6.60 24.78
C LYS A 164 1.70 6.13 25.88
N LYS A 165 1.20 5.32 26.83
CA LYS A 165 2.03 4.74 27.89
C LYS A 165 3.12 3.82 27.32
N ILE A 166 2.76 2.90 26.43
CA ILE A 166 3.74 1.98 25.82
C ILE A 166 4.82 2.75 25.07
N ILE A 167 4.45 3.81 24.33
CA ILE A 167 5.43 4.65 23.65
C ILE A 167 6.38 5.33 24.64
N ARG A 168 5.84 5.91 25.71
CA ARG A 168 6.65 6.56 26.74
C ARG A 168 7.62 5.58 27.39
N ASP A 169 7.14 4.40 27.77
CA ASP A 169 7.95 3.36 28.39
C ASP A 169 9.03 2.86 27.41
N GLY A 170 8.72 2.73 26.11
CA GLY A 170 9.68 2.35 25.07
C GLY A 170 10.74 3.42 24.79
N LEU A 171 10.37 4.70 24.81
CA LEU A 171 11.31 5.81 24.68
C LEU A 171 12.26 5.88 25.89
N ALA A 172 11.72 5.78 27.11
CA ALA A 172 12.51 5.72 28.34
C ALA A 172 13.46 4.51 28.33
N TYR A 173 13.01 3.34 27.85
CA TYR A 173 13.88 2.18 27.65
C TYR A 173 15.09 2.52 26.75
N HIS A 174 14.87 3.18 25.61
CA HIS A 174 15.98 3.57 24.74
C HIS A 174 16.92 4.63 25.30
N GLU A 175 16.45 5.49 26.21
CA GLU A 175 17.30 6.48 26.92
C GLU A 175 18.29 5.79 27.87
N THR A 176 17.94 4.60 28.40
CA THR A 176 18.84 3.81 29.25
C THR A 176 19.93 3.06 28.48
N LEU A 177 19.78 2.92 27.16
CA LEU A 177 20.73 2.16 26.35
C LEU A 177 21.93 3.02 25.94
N PRO A 178 23.13 2.44 25.84
CA PRO A 178 24.30 3.18 25.37
C PRO A 178 24.07 3.71 23.94
N PRO A 179 24.63 4.88 23.59
CA PRO A 179 24.54 5.41 22.23
C PRO A 179 25.20 4.44 21.24
N LEU A 180 24.66 4.38 20.02
CA LEU A 180 25.27 3.59 18.96
C LEU A 180 26.55 4.27 18.47
N PRO A 181 27.58 3.50 18.08
CA PRO A 181 28.83 4.07 17.58
C PRO A 181 28.59 4.86 16.29
N CYS A 182 29.08 6.10 16.26
CA CYS A 182 28.97 6.95 15.08
C CYS A 182 30.14 6.64 14.13
N LYS A 183 29.85 6.09 12.95
CA LYS A 183 30.85 5.93 11.88
C LYS A 183 31.01 7.26 11.13
N GLY A 184 31.69 8.24 11.73
CA GLY A 184 32.06 9.51 11.08
C GLY A 184 31.89 10.76 11.97
N LYS A 185 32.54 11.88 11.57
CA LYS A 185 32.56 13.16 12.31
C LYS A 185 31.36 14.09 12.03
N GLN A 186 30.52 13.77 11.04
CA GLN A 186 29.35 14.59 10.67
C GLN A 186 28.14 13.69 10.44
N GLY A 187 27.06 13.95 11.19
CA GLY A 187 25.79 13.24 11.03
C GLY A 187 24.98 13.17 12.31
N ARG A 188 23.66 12.96 12.17
CA ARG A 188 22.77 12.65 13.29
C ARG A 188 23.15 11.28 13.86
N GLN A 189 23.24 11.18 15.18
CA GLN A 189 23.51 9.91 15.87
C GLN A 189 22.57 8.81 15.36
N PRO A 190 23.11 7.63 14.97
CA PRO A 190 22.29 6.53 14.51
C PRO A 190 21.34 6.07 15.62
N ARG A 191 20.09 5.81 15.25
CA ARG A 191 19.06 5.29 16.16
C ARG A 191 18.82 3.81 15.86
N ARG A 192 18.59 3.04 16.91
CA ARG A 192 18.15 1.64 16.82
C ARG A 192 16.83 1.55 16.04
N THR A 193 16.60 0.42 15.37
CA THR A 193 15.39 0.17 14.60
C THR A 193 14.13 0.35 15.44
N GLY A 194 14.10 -0.22 16.64
CA GLY A 194 13.01 -0.04 17.62
C GLY A 194 12.73 1.43 17.96
N HIS A 195 13.79 2.21 18.18
CA HIS A 195 13.66 3.63 18.51
C HIS A 195 13.07 4.42 17.33
N ASN A 196 13.45 4.10 16.09
CA ASN A 196 12.87 4.74 14.91
C ASN A 196 11.38 4.40 14.75
N LEU A 197 10.98 3.16 15.03
CA LEU A 197 9.58 2.77 15.01
C LEU A 197 8.77 3.48 16.11
N LEU A 198 9.29 3.59 17.33
CA LEU A 198 8.65 4.36 18.40
C LEU A 198 8.40 5.81 18.02
N TRP A 199 9.39 6.49 17.42
CA TRP A 199 9.21 7.86 16.94
C TRP A 199 8.14 7.97 15.86
N ARG A 200 8.07 6.99 14.96
CA ARG A 200 7.03 6.92 13.94
C ARG A 200 5.65 6.77 14.58
N LEU A 201 5.49 5.80 15.47
CA LEU A 201 4.27 5.55 16.23
C LEU A 201 3.86 6.77 17.08
N PHE A 202 4.83 7.53 17.59
CA PHE A 202 4.59 8.75 18.37
C PHE A 202 4.06 9.90 17.49
N HIS A 203 4.80 10.26 16.45
CA HIS A 203 4.46 11.40 15.60
C HIS A 203 3.19 11.17 14.79
N TYR A 204 2.99 9.96 14.27
CA TYR A 204 1.89 9.62 13.40
C TYR A 204 0.77 8.86 14.12
N LYS A 205 0.66 9.04 15.45
CA LYS A 205 -0.35 8.40 16.30
C LYS A 205 -1.77 8.49 15.72
N GLN A 206 -2.15 9.66 15.20
CA GLN A 206 -3.49 9.87 14.65
C GLN A 206 -3.73 8.95 13.47
N ASP A 207 -2.78 8.86 12.55
CA ASP A 207 -2.86 8.01 11.35
C ASP A 207 -2.82 6.52 11.69
N VAL A 208 -2.01 6.12 12.69
CA VAL A 208 -1.95 4.74 13.20
C VAL A 208 -3.29 4.29 13.79
N LEU A 209 -3.94 5.17 14.56
CA LEU A 209 -5.17 4.86 15.30
C LEU A 209 -6.45 5.26 14.55
N ARG A 210 -6.36 5.81 13.33
CA ARG A 210 -7.51 6.34 12.58
C ARG A 210 -8.64 5.32 12.41
N PHE A 211 -8.32 4.04 12.21
CA PHE A 211 -9.29 2.94 12.11
C PHE A 211 -10.21 2.79 13.35
N LEU A 212 -9.83 3.32 14.50
CA LEU A 212 -10.68 3.33 15.71
C LEU A 212 -11.75 4.43 15.66
N HIS A 213 -11.49 5.50 14.90
CA HIS A 213 -12.32 6.69 14.83
C HIS A 213 -13.19 6.71 13.57
N ASP A 214 -12.64 6.28 12.45
CA ASP A 214 -13.33 6.21 11.16
C ASP A 214 -13.69 4.75 10.83
N LEU A 215 -14.97 4.49 10.57
CA LEU A 215 -15.49 3.16 10.21
C LEU A 215 -15.12 2.73 8.80
N ALA A 216 -14.83 3.66 7.90
CA ALA A 216 -14.44 3.37 6.53
C ALA A 216 -12.96 2.96 6.43
N VAL A 217 -12.13 3.33 7.43
CA VAL A 217 -10.70 3.06 7.44
C VAL A 217 -10.40 1.67 7.99
N PRO A 218 -9.88 0.73 7.18
CA PRO A 218 -9.46 -0.58 7.61
C PRO A 218 -8.14 -0.53 8.39
N PHE A 219 -7.83 -1.63 9.07
CA PHE A 219 -6.57 -1.79 9.80
C PHE A 219 -5.35 -2.01 8.89
N THR A 220 -5.58 -2.44 7.65
CA THR A 220 -4.56 -2.93 6.72
C THR A 220 -4.71 -2.31 5.34
N ASN A 221 -3.62 -2.23 4.59
CA ASN A 221 -3.56 -1.79 3.19
C ASN A 221 -3.72 -2.97 2.19
N ASN A 222 -4.47 -4.01 2.57
CA ASN A 222 -4.47 -5.30 1.88
C ASN A 222 -4.92 -5.21 0.41
N ASP A 223 -5.82 -4.28 0.06
CA ASP A 223 -6.30 -4.15 -1.31
C ASP A 223 -5.17 -3.74 -2.25
N ALA A 224 -4.41 -2.70 -1.91
CA ALA A 224 -3.26 -2.27 -2.70
C ALA A 224 -2.15 -3.34 -2.75
N GLU A 225 -1.83 -3.97 -1.61
CA GLU A 225 -0.83 -5.04 -1.56
C GLU A 225 -1.21 -6.25 -2.44
N ARG A 226 -2.48 -6.68 -2.40
CA ARG A 226 -2.99 -7.78 -3.22
C ARG A 226 -2.91 -7.42 -4.71
N ASP A 227 -3.34 -6.22 -5.06
CA ASP A 227 -3.37 -5.74 -6.43
C ASP A 227 -1.95 -5.61 -7.02
N LEU A 228 -0.95 -5.23 -6.22
CA LEU A 228 0.46 -5.25 -6.63
C LEU A 228 1.01 -6.67 -6.79
N ARG A 229 0.64 -7.61 -5.92
CA ARG A 229 1.10 -9.01 -6.01
C ARG A 229 0.65 -9.64 -7.32
N MET A 230 -0.58 -9.38 -7.76
CA MET A 230 -1.06 -9.86 -9.06
C MET A 230 -0.18 -9.38 -10.21
N MET A 231 0.26 -8.13 -10.17
CA MET A 231 1.14 -7.57 -11.20
C MET A 231 2.56 -8.12 -11.15
N LYS A 232 3.08 -8.35 -9.95
CA LYS A 232 4.35 -9.04 -9.77
C LYS A 232 4.34 -10.47 -10.28
N CYS A 233 3.24 -11.19 -10.12
CA CYS A 233 3.06 -12.52 -10.70
C CYS A 233 3.07 -12.46 -12.23
N LYS A 234 2.34 -11.50 -12.84
CA LYS A 234 2.30 -11.33 -14.30
C LYS A 234 3.67 -10.96 -14.89
N GLN A 235 4.50 -10.23 -14.15
CA GLN A 235 5.88 -9.90 -14.57
C GLN A 235 6.77 -11.14 -14.75
N LYS A 236 6.48 -12.26 -14.07
CA LYS A 236 7.28 -13.50 -14.17
C LYS A 236 7.07 -14.24 -15.50
N TYR A 237 5.98 -13.96 -16.20
CA TYR A 237 5.71 -14.51 -17.52
C TYR A 237 6.17 -13.52 -18.59
N PRO A 238 6.88 -13.96 -19.65
CA PRO A 238 7.37 -13.07 -20.69
C PRO A 238 6.22 -12.64 -21.61
N VAL A 239 5.34 -11.78 -21.11
CA VAL A 239 4.53 -10.94 -21.97
C VAL A 239 5.46 -9.81 -22.42
N VAL A 240 5.75 -9.74 -23.72
CA VAL A 240 6.52 -8.63 -24.28
C VAL A 240 5.70 -7.36 -24.09
N PHE A 241 6.00 -6.63 -23.02
CA PHE A 241 5.44 -5.33 -22.72
C PHE A 241 6.05 -4.32 -23.69
N GLY A 242 5.20 -3.73 -24.54
CA GLY A 242 5.57 -2.61 -25.39
C GLY A 242 5.91 -1.36 -24.55
N PRO A 243 6.17 -0.20 -25.20
CA PRO A 243 6.47 1.06 -24.50
C PRO A 243 5.43 1.37 -23.41
N LEU A 244 5.82 2.11 -22.37
CA LEU A 244 5.06 2.39 -21.13
C LEU A 244 3.53 2.53 -21.27
N LYS A 245 3.03 3.14 -22.36
CA LYS A 245 1.59 3.22 -22.69
C LYS A 245 0.88 1.86 -22.83
N ALA A 246 1.57 0.83 -23.35
CA ALA A 246 1.02 -0.52 -23.54
C ALA A 246 0.92 -1.32 -22.23
N LEU A 247 1.59 -0.89 -21.16
CA LEU A 247 1.56 -1.57 -19.86
C LEU A 247 0.34 -1.18 -19.03
N ASN A 248 -0.09 0.09 -19.08
CA ASN A 248 -1.38 0.52 -18.50
C ASN A 248 -2.56 -0.30 -19.06
N ASN A 249 -2.47 -0.81 -20.29
CA ASN A 249 -3.56 -1.57 -20.92
C ASN A 249 -3.78 -2.98 -20.38
N LEU A 250 -2.73 -3.75 -20.15
CA LEU A 250 -2.87 -5.12 -19.66
C LEU A 250 -3.36 -5.14 -18.21
N LEU A 251 -3.11 -4.05 -17.50
CA LEU A 251 -3.59 -3.76 -16.15
C LEU A 251 -5.10 -3.51 -16.13
N VAL A 252 -5.61 -2.75 -17.09
CA VAL A 252 -7.03 -2.36 -17.18
C VAL A 252 -7.90 -3.47 -17.80
N SER A 253 -7.43 -4.17 -18.85
CA SER A 253 -8.24 -5.17 -19.56
C SER A 253 -8.41 -6.50 -18.82
N GLU A 254 -7.43 -6.90 -18.01
CA GLU A 254 -7.46 -8.18 -17.28
C GLU A 254 -8.04 -8.07 -15.86
N ASP A 255 -8.12 -6.88 -15.26
CA ASP A 255 -8.83 -6.71 -13.97
C ASP A 255 -10.36 -6.68 -14.17
N LEU A 256 -10.82 -6.26 -15.37
CA LEU A 256 -12.21 -6.40 -15.82
C LEU A 256 -12.65 -7.87 -15.93
N SER A 257 -11.75 -8.80 -16.28
CA SER A 257 -12.09 -10.23 -16.34
C SER A 257 -12.11 -10.91 -14.96
N VAL A 258 -11.43 -10.34 -13.95
CA VAL A 258 -11.38 -10.91 -12.60
C VAL A 258 -12.50 -10.35 -11.69
N ARG A 259 -12.96 -9.11 -11.92
CA ARG A 259 -14.06 -8.51 -11.13
C ARG A 259 -15.47 -8.73 -11.69
N SER A 260 -15.60 -9.28 -12.90
CA SER A 260 -16.91 -9.57 -13.52
C SER A 260 -17.48 -10.96 -13.22
N VAL A 261 -16.79 -11.80 -12.43
CA VAL A 261 -17.29 -13.12 -12.04
C VAL A 261 -17.71 -13.11 -10.57
N ASN A 262 -18.94 -12.66 -10.33
CA ASN A 262 -19.85 -13.05 -9.24
C ASN A 262 -20.95 -11.99 -9.10
N LYS A 263 -21.84 -11.98 -10.10
CA LYS A 263 -23.23 -11.57 -9.93
C LYS A 263 -24.06 -12.56 -10.73
N ASP A 264 -24.34 -13.68 -10.09
CA ASP A 264 -25.55 -14.49 -10.25
C ASP A 264 -25.86 -15.08 -8.87
#